data_AF-A0A2S1LVN8-F1
#
_entry.id   AF-A0A2S1LVN8-F1
#
_cell.length_a   1.000
_cell.length_b   1.000
_cell.length_c   1.000
_cell.angle_alpha   90.00
_cell.angle_beta   90.00
_cell.angle_gamma   90.00
#
_symmetry.space_group_name_H-M   'P 1'
#
loop_
_entity.id
_entity.type
_entity.pdbx_description
1 polymer ?
#
loop_
_entity_poly.entity_id
_entity_poly.type
_entity_poly.pdbx_seq_one_letter_code
_entity_poly.pdbx_strand_id
1 'polypeptide(L)'
;LIYFHDHTLMIMLMILIMVSYMMITLFFNKFINRFSLEGQMIETAWTIIPAIILVFIAIPSLRLLYLMDEINNPNITIKAIGHQWYWSYEYTDLNNIEFDSYMTPQNEIKFNDFRLLDVDNRTILPFNTFIRII
;
A
#
# COMPACT_ATOMS: atom_id res chain seq x y z
N LEU A 1 -6.85 -3.18 3.98
CA LEU A 1 -6.00 -2.39 3.05
C LEU A 1 -6.79 -1.89 1.84
N ILE A 2 -7.40 -2.78 1.04
CA ILE A 2 -8.19 -2.38 -0.16
C ILE A 2 -9.27 -1.33 0.18
N TYR A 3 -10.08 -1.57 1.21
CA TYR A 3 -11.09 -0.58 1.65
C TYR A 3 -10.51 0.78 2.05
N PHE A 4 -9.33 0.79 2.67
CA PHE A 4 -8.65 2.05 3.02
C PHE A 4 -8.13 2.75 1.76
N HIS A 5 -7.51 2.00 0.85
CA HIS A 5 -7.10 2.50 -0.45
C HIS A 5 -8.26 3.14 -1.21
N ASP A 6 -9.40 2.45 -1.33
CA ASP A 6 -10.57 2.96 -2.05
C ASP A 6 -11.15 4.21 -1.40
N HIS A 7 -11.17 4.26 -0.06
CA HIS A 7 -11.57 5.44 0.69
C HIS A 7 -10.66 6.64 0.40
N THR A 8 -9.34 6.46 0.44
CA THR A 8 -8.38 7.53 0.12
C THR A 8 -8.47 7.97 -1.34
N LEU A 9 -8.67 7.03 -2.26
CA LEU A 9 -8.80 7.30 -3.68
C LEU A 9 -10.05 8.13 -3.98
N MET A 10 -11.17 7.81 -3.34
CA MET A 10 -12.42 8.58 -3.47
C MET A 10 -12.20 10.05 -3.07
N ILE A 11 -11.54 10.32 -1.94
CA ILE A 11 -11.25 11.67 -1.47
C ILE A 11 -10.33 12.41 -2.45
N MET A 12 -9.25 11.75 -2.89
CA MET A 12 -8.32 12.33 -3.87
C MET A 12 -9.01 12.67 -5.19
N LEU A 13 -9.90 11.81 -5.68
CA LEU A 13 -10.69 12.05 -6.89
C LEU A 13 -11.61 13.26 -6.72
N MET A 14 -12.30 13.39 -5.57
CA MET A 14 -13.15 14.55 -5.29
C MET A 14 -12.36 15.87 -5.35
N ILE A 15 -11.17 15.91 -4.74
CA ILE A 15 -10.29 17.08 -4.78
C ILE A 15 -9.85 17.37 -6.22
N LEU A 16 -9.42 16.34 -6.97
CA LEU A 16 -8.98 16.49 -8.36
C LEU A 16 -10.09 17.06 -9.25
N ILE A 17 -11.32 16.55 -9.11
CA ILE A 17 -12.48 17.05 -9.87
C ILE A 17 -12.79 18.50 -9.48
N MET A 18 -12.77 18.84 -8.20
CA MET A 18 -13.01 20.21 -7.74
C MET A 18 -11.98 21.20 -8.29
N VAL A 19 -10.69 20.87 -8.19
CA VAL A 19 -9.59 21.73 -8.67
C VAL A 19 -9.62 21.85 -10.19
N SER A 20 -9.78 20.73 -10.90
CA SER A 20 -9.87 20.75 -12.37
C SER A 20 -11.07 21.57 -12.85
N TYR A 21 -12.23 21.45 -12.21
CA TYR A 21 -13.39 22.28 -12.50
C TYR A 21 -13.08 23.78 -12.31
N MET A 22 -12.50 24.18 -11.17
CA MET A 22 -12.13 25.59 -10.93
C MET A 22 -11.17 26.11 -12.00
N MET A 23 -10.12 25.35 -12.34
CA MET A 23 -9.17 25.75 -13.37
C MET A 23 -9.84 25.94 -14.73
N ILE A 24 -10.69 24.99 -15.16
CA ILE A 24 -11.43 25.09 -16.42
C ILE A 24 -12.31 26.35 -16.44
N THR A 25 -13.04 26.62 -15.37
CA THR A 25 -13.92 27.81 -15.31
C THR A 25 -13.14 29.13 -15.39
N LEU A 26 -11.94 29.20 -14.81
CA LEU A 26 -11.07 30.37 -14.90
C LEU A 26 -10.58 30.62 -16.33
N PHE A 27 -10.24 29.56 -17.09
CA PHE A 27 -9.81 29.70 -18.49
C PHE A 27 -10.89 30.28 -19.40
N PHE A 28 -12.16 29.98 -19.14
CA PHE A 28 -13.28 30.47 -19.95
C PHE A 28 -13.90 31.78 -19.44
N ASN A 29 -13.42 32.33 -18.33
CA ASN A 29 -13.96 33.55 -17.75
C ASN A 29 -13.46 34.79 -18.52
N LYS A 30 -14.39 35.68 -18.91
CA LYS A 30 -14.10 36.93 -19.62
C LYS A 30 -14.07 38.17 -18.71
N PHE A 31 -14.57 38.05 -17.47
CA PHE A 31 -14.65 39.17 -16.54
C PHE A 31 -13.30 39.39 -15.85
N ILE A 32 -12.89 40.67 -15.77
CA ILE A 32 -11.62 41.07 -15.17
C ILE A 32 -11.91 41.83 -13.89
N ASN A 33 -11.35 41.36 -12.76
CA ASN A 33 -11.31 42.09 -11.50
C ASN A 33 -9.85 42.31 -11.07
N ARG A 34 -9.45 43.57 -10.84
CA ARG A 34 -8.07 43.94 -10.47
C ARG A 34 -7.92 44.38 -9.02
N PHE A 35 -9.03 44.63 -8.32
CA PHE A 35 -9.00 45.23 -6.97
C PHE A 35 -9.12 44.18 -5.85
N SER A 36 -9.20 42.89 -6.19
CA SER A 36 -9.20 41.79 -5.22
C SER A 36 -7.77 41.52 -4.74
N LEU A 37 -7.29 42.32 -3.78
CA LEU A 37 -5.92 42.25 -3.27
C LEU A 37 -5.78 41.32 -2.05
N GLU A 38 -6.81 41.23 -1.22
CA GLU A 38 -6.78 40.48 0.05
C GLU A 38 -8.04 39.63 0.21
N GLY A 39 -7.87 38.45 0.81
CA GLY A 39 -8.92 37.44 0.92
C GLY A 39 -8.82 36.60 2.18
N GLN A 40 -8.64 37.21 3.36
CA GLN A 40 -8.44 36.46 4.61
C GLN A 40 -9.50 35.38 4.88
N MET A 41 -10.77 35.66 4.53
CA MET A 41 -11.86 34.70 4.69
C MET A 41 -11.72 33.48 3.76
N ILE A 42 -11.18 33.64 2.55
CA ILE A 42 -10.98 32.50 1.64
C ILE A 42 -9.71 31.71 2.00
N GLU A 43 -8.69 32.41 2.50
CA GLU A 43 -7.46 31.79 3.03
C GLU A 43 -7.76 30.88 4.21
N THR A 44 -8.51 31.39 5.18
CA THR A 44 -8.93 30.58 6.34
C THR A 44 -9.78 29.39 5.91
N ALA A 45 -10.69 29.55 4.95
CA ALA A 45 -11.51 28.45 4.44
C ALA A 45 -10.66 27.35 3.76
N TRP A 46 -9.75 27.71 2.85
CA TRP A 46 -8.92 26.72 2.16
C TRP A 46 -7.81 26.12 3.02
N THR A 47 -7.54 26.65 4.22
CA THR A 47 -6.63 26.02 5.18
C THR A 47 -7.38 25.02 6.07
N ILE A 48 -8.58 25.37 6.53
CA ILE A 48 -9.36 24.52 7.45
C ILE A 48 -9.94 23.31 6.71
N ILE A 49 -10.47 23.48 5.49
CA ILE A 49 -11.10 22.40 4.73
C ILE A 49 -10.11 21.24 4.48
N PRO A 50 -8.90 21.45 3.94
CA PRO A 50 -7.93 20.36 3.76
C PRO A 50 -7.45 19.75 5.07
N ALA A 51 -7.31 20.54 6.14
CA ALA A 51 -6.93 20.01 7.45
C ALA A 51 -7.95 18.98 7.96
N ILE A 52 -9.25 19.27 7.81
CA ILE A 52 -10.32 18.33 8.18
C ILE A 52 -10.27 17.07 7.29
N ILE A 53 -10.08 17.23 5.98
CA ILE A 53 -9.96 16.09 5.05
C ILE A 53 -8.79 15.16 5.45
N LEU A 54 -7.64 15.73 5.84
CA LEU A 54 -6.50 14.94 6.30
C LEU A 54 -6.81 14.14 7.58
N VAL A 55 -7.57 14.71 8.51
CA VAL A 55 -8.01 13.98 9.72
C VAL A 55 -8.86 12.77 9.34
N PHE A 56 -9.79 12.91 8.37
CA PHE A 56 -10.60 11.80 7.89
C PHE A 56 -9.79 10.68 7.24
N ILE A 57 -8.67 11.00 6.59
CA ILE A 57 -7.74 10.01 6.04
C ILE A 57 -6.90 9.37 7.15
N ALA A 58 -6.42 10.17 8.11
CA ALA A 58 -5.47 9.72 9.12
C ALA A 58 -6.08 8.71 10.10
N ILE A 59 -7.32 8.93 10.55
CA ILE A 59 -7.98 8.05 11.53
C ILE A 59 -8.06 6.58 11.06
N PRO A 60 -8.63 6.24 9.89
CA PRO A 60 -8.67 4.86 9.41
C PRO A 60 -7.27 4.31 9.08
N SER A 61 -6.33 5.18 8.66
CA SER A 61 -4.94 4.79 8.39
C SER A 61 -4.24 4.31 9.67
N LEU A 62 -4.29 5.10 10.74
CA LEU A 62 -3.67 4.77 12.02
C LEU A 62 -4.30 3.53 12.65
N ARG A 63 -5.64 3.42 12.61
CA ARG A 63 -6.32 2.21 13.07
C ARG A 63 -5.80 0.97 12.35
N LEU A 64 -5.65 1.04 11.02
CA LEU A 64 -5.17 -0.08 10.23
C LEU A 64 -3.71 -0.41 10.56
N LEU A 65 -2.86 0.59 10.75
CA LEU A 65 -1.47 0.41 11.17
C LEU A 65 -1.38 -0.38 12.48
N TYR A 66 -2.13 0.02 13.50
CA TYR A 66 -2.14 -0.69 14.78
C TYR A 66 -2.68 -2.12 14.66
N LEU A 67 -3.71 -2.35 13.84
CA LEU A 67 -4.22 -3.70 13.59
C LEU A 67 -3.22 -4.61 12.86
N MET A 68 -2.29 -4.03 12.08
CA MET A 68 -1.23 -4.81 11.41
C MET A 68 -0.06 -5.11 12.34
N ASP A 69 0.18 -4.24 13.33
CA ASP A 69 1.24 -4.41 14.32
C ASP A 69 0.84 -5.34 15.48
N GLU A 70 -0.46 -5.62 15.66
CA GLU A 70 -0.93 -6.62 16.61
C GLU A 70 -0.45 -8.03 16.21
N ILE A 71 0.66 -8.45 16.80
CA ILE A 71 1.20 -9.80 16.64
C ILE A 71 0.36 -10.75 17.50
N ASN A 72 -0.57 -11.44 16.85
CA ASN A 72 -1.23 -12.60 17.44
C ASN A 72 -0.20 -13.68 17.79
N ASN A 73 -0.47 -14.49 18.82
CA ASN A 73 0.36 -15.65 19.17
C ASN A 73 0.49 -16.58 17.94
N PRO A 74 1.68 -16.66 17.29
CA PRO A 74 1.83 -17.45 16.08
C PRO A 74 1.93 -18.94 16.41
N ASN A 75 1.42 -19.77 15.52
CA ASN A 75 1.52 -21.23 15.63
C ASN A 75 2.82 -21.78 15.04
N ILE A 76 3.40 -21.07 14.06
CA ILE A 76 4.62 -21.48 13.34
C ILE A 76 5.48 -20.24 13.09
N THR A 77 6.79 -20.40 13.27
CA THR A 77 7.81 -19.39 12.95
C THR A 77 8.71 -19.87 11.83
N ILE A 78 8.90 -19.04 10.80
CA ILE A 78 9.78 -19.31 9.67
C ILE A 78 10.73 -18.14 9.51
N LYS A 79 12.00 -18.44 9.28
CA LYS A 79 13.01 -17.42 9.01
C LYS A 79 13.25 -17.35 7.51
N ALA A 80 13.21 -16.15 6.95
CA ALA A 80 13.47 -15.89 5.53
C ALA A 80 14.75 -15.06 5.39
N ILE A 81 15.82 -15.69 4.91
CA ILE A 81 17.12 -15.05 4.75
C ILE A 81 17.31 -14.67 3.29
N GLY A 82 17.48 -13.37 3.05
CA GLY A 82 17.78 -12.85 1.73
C GLY A 82 19.26 -12.96 1.40
N HIS A 83 19.58 -13.65 0.31
CA HIS A 83 20.91 -13.69 -0.28
C HIS A 83 20.96 -12.89 -1.59
N GLN A 84 22.13 -12.78 -2.20
CA GLN A 84 22.27 -12.15 -3.49
C GLN A 84 21.60 -13.03 -4.57
N TRP A 85 20.39 -12.63 -4.98
CA TRP A 85 19.52 -13.24 -6.02
C TRP A 85 18.78 -14.53 -5.65
N TYR A 86 18.72 -14.92 -4.38
CA TYR A 86 17.90 -16.03 -3.91
C TYR A 86 17.50 -15.85 -2.45
N TRP A 87 16.57 -16.67 -1.99
CA TRP A 87 16.10 -16.70 -0.62
C TRP A 87 16.35 -18.07 -0.01
N SER A 88 16.73 -18.13 1.25
CA SER A 88 16.76 -19.37 2.02
C SER A 88 15.73 -19.31 3.15
N TYR A 89 15.08 -20.43 3.41
CA TYR A 89 13.99 -20.53 4.38
C TYR A 89 14.31 -21.59 5.44
N GLU A 90 14.21 -21.22 6.71
CA GLU A 90 14.44 -22.12 7.85
C GLU A 90 13.13 -22.35 8.65
N TYR A 91 12.73 -23.61 8.79
CA TYR A 91 11.59 -24.05 9.61
C TYR A 91 12.09 -24.55 10.97
N THR A 92 12.32 -23.61 11.88
CA THR A 92 12.89 -23.91 13.22
C THR A 92 11.98 -24.80 14.09
N ASP A 93 10.66 -24.64 13.97
CA ASP A 93 9.69 -25.40 14.77
C ASP A 93 9.46 -26.85 14.30
N LEU A 94 9.86 -27.17 13.05
CA LEU A 94 9.52 -28.42 12.35
C LEU A 94 10.80 -29.12 11.84
N ASN A 95 11.67 -29.54 12.76
CA ASN A 95 12.92 -30.29 12.50
C ASN A 95 14.07 -29.51 11.84
N ASN A 96 14.15 -28.18 12.00
CA ASN A 96 15.21 -27.35 11.42
C ASN A 96 15.42 -27.62 9.92
N ILE A 97 14.31 -27.74 9.17
CA ILE A 97 14.39 -27.90 7.72
C ILE A 97 14.86 -26.58 7.13
N GLU A 98 15.93 -26.63 6.35
CA GLU A 98 16.48 -25.49 5.60
C GLU A 98 16.53 -25.83 4.11
N PHE A 99 16.22 -24.86 3.26
CA PHE A 99 16.42 -24.97 1.82
C PHE A 99 16.56 -23.60 1.16
N ASP A 100 17.21 -23.60 0.00
CA ASP A 100 17.33 -22.43 -0.87
C ASP A 100 16.23 -22.44 -1.94
N SER A 101 15.75 -21.26 -2.29
CA SER A 101 14.73 -20.98 -3.31
C SER A 101 15.31 -20.04 -4.36
N TYR A 102 15.60 -20.60 -5.54
CA TYR A 102 16.08 -19.89 -6.72
C TYR A 102 14.97 -19.71 -7.74
N MET A 103 15.08 -18.64 -8.54
CA MET A 103 14.19 -18.42 -9.67
C MET A 103 14.45 -19.47 -10.76
N THR A 104 13.39 -20.05 -11.34
CA THR A 104 13.54 -21.02 -12.42
C THR A 104 14.12 -20.36 -13.69
N PRO A 105 15.19 -20.93 -14.29
CA PRO A 105 15.74 -20.42 -15.54
C PRO A 105 14.72 -20.47 -16.68
N GLN A 106 14.76 -19.49 -17.59
CA GLN A 106 13.81 -19.42 -18.70
C GLN A 106 13.79 -20.66 -19.60
N ASN A 107 14.91 -21.37 -19.67
CA ASN A 107 15.05 -22.59 -20.47
C ASN A 107 14.32 -23.79 -19.84
N GLU A 108 14.01 -23.73 -18.55
CA GLU A 108 13.40 -24.82 -17.76
C GLU A 108 11.94 -24.54 -17.41
N ILE A 109 11.42 -23.37 -17.80
CA ILE A 109 10.03 -22.96 -17.57
C ILE A 109 9.08 -23.93 -18.26
N LYS A 110 8.14 -24.52 -17.50
CA LYS A 110 7.06 -25.33 -18.06
C LYS A 110 5.95 -24.43 -18.60
N PHE A 111 5.09 -24.97 -19.47
CA PHE A 111 3.99 -24.20 -20.09
C PHE A 111 3.03 -23.51 -19.10
N ASN A 112 2.96 -23.96 -17.85
CA ASN A 112 2.09 -23.41 -16.81
C ASN A 112 2.83 -22.52 -15.80
N ASP A 113 4.13 -22.32 -15.97
CA ASP A 113 4.95 -21.56 -15.03
C ASP A 113 4.96 -20.07 -15.40
N PHE A 114 5.01 -19.21 -14.39
CA PHE A 114 5.08 -17.77 -14.54
C PHE A 114 6.53 -17.29 -14.67
N ARG A 115 6.80 -16.61 -15.78
CA ARG A 115 8.10 -15.99 -16.05
C ARG A 115 8.47 -14.99 -14.95
N LEU A 116 9.68 -15.15 -14.39
CA LEU A 116 10.25 -14.33 -13.31
C LEU A 116 9.58 -14.45 -11.94
N LEU A 117 8.63 -15.37 -11.75
CA LEU A 117 7.91 -15.54 -10.49
C LEU A 117 8.07 -16.95 -9.92
N ASP A 118 8.18 -17.96 -10.77
CA ASP A 118 8.35 -19.33 -10.30
C ASP A 118 9.76 -19.60 -9.77
N VAL A 119 9.78 -20.45 -8.74
CA VAL A 119 10.98 -20.89 -8.04
C VAL A 119 11.06 -22.41 -8.05
N ASP A 120 12.27 -22.94 -7.85
CA ASP A 120 12.53 -24.37 -7.74
C ASP A 120 11.88 -24.98 -6.48
N ASN A 121 12.14 -24.39 -5.31
CA ASN A 121 11.65 -24.84 -4.01
C ASN A 121 10.68 -23.80 -3.43
N ARG A 122 9.38 -24.14 -3.45
CA ARG A 122 8.33 -23.28 -2.88
C ARG A 122 8.24 -23.44 -1.38
N THR A 123 8.04 -22.34 -0.66
CA THR A 123 7.72 -22.37 0.77
C THR A 123 6.30 -22.89 1.00
N ILE A 124 6.20 -24.02 1.70
CA ILE A 124 4.92 -24.67 1.98
C ILE A 124 4.44 -24.21 3.36
N LEU A 125 3.25 -23.59 3.39
CA LEU A 125 2.65 -23.04 4.60
C LEU A 125 1.25 -23.62 4.82
N PRO A 126 0.87 -23.96 6.06
CA PRO A 126 -0.49 -24.40 6.35
C PRO A 126 -1.47 -23.23 6.27
N PHE A 127 -2.57 -23.46 5.55
CA PHE A 127 -3.66 -22.49 5.42
C PHE A 127 -4.36 -22.26 6.77
N ASN A 128 -4.88 -21.05 6.97
CA ASN A 128 -5.69 -20.65 8.13
C ASN A 128 -4.97 -20.77 9.49
N THR A 129 -3.67 -20.50 9.53
CA THR A 129 -2.87 -20.44 10.77
C THR A 129 -2.13 -19.12 10.86
N PHE A 130 -1.89 -18.63 12.08
CA PHE A 130 -1.05 -17.46 12.29
C PHE A 130 0.42 -17.86 12.17
N ILE A 131 1.11 -17.30 11.18
CA ILE A 131 2.51 -17.59 10.89
C ILE A 131 3.31 -16.33 11.14
N ARG A 132 4.43 -16.48 11.86
CA ARG A 132 5.43 -15.42 12.02
C ARG A 132 6.55 -15.66 11.02
N ILE A 133 6.83 -14.68 10.18
CA ILE A 133 8.01 -14.67 9.30
C ILE A 133 9.02 -13.70 9.91
N ILE A 134 10.27 -14.14 10.07
CA ILE A 134 11.39 -13.37 10.64
C ILE A 134 12.48 -13.19 9.58
#